data_AF-A0A7X9MM98-F1
#
_entry.id   AF-A0A7X9MM98-F1
#
_cell.length_a   1.000
_cell.length_b   1.000
_cell.length_c   1.000
_cell.angle_alpha   90.00
_cell.angle_beta   90.00
_cell.angle_gamma   90.00
#
_symmetry.space_group_name_H-M   'P 1'
#
loop_
_entity.id
_entity.type
_entity.pdbx_description
1 polymer ?
#
loop_
_entity_poly.entity_id
_entity_poly.type
_entity_poly.pdbx_seq_one_letter_code
_entity_poly.pdbx_strand_id
1 'polypeptide(L)'
;MTGDLWHRLAGDVERVDSVAGRALHAVVRDRAAPLRIQVAGRVGTGFRSVRDAVRASAGADGTVEVESVAVDVPDTADPVFDGDVVVYAVPVRLDPASVHPADRSALSHIDARRVVVVVAGGTVEHVDPIAATLGLGAFAVGDPALTDAIAARLAAASRLRDEHLVRVVAGIAATPAARDLIEAALDAANLSRRVS
;
A
#
# COMPACT_ATOMS: atom_id res chain seq x y z
N MET A 1 -17.58 -7.73 3.38
CA MET A 1 -18.28 -8.98 3.74
C MET A 1 -17.34 -10.15 4.10
N THR A 2 -16.06 -10.12 3.72
CA THR A 2 -15.09 -11.19 4.02
C THR A 2 -14.51 -11.15 5.44
N GLY A 3 -14.43 -9.99 6.10
CA GLY A 3 -13.89 -9.87 7.47
C GLY A 3 -14.61 -10.75 8.50
N ASP A 4 -15.94 -10.73 8.49
CA ASP A 4 -16.76 -11.51 9.43
C ASP A 4 -16.70 -13.02 9.19
N LEU A 5 -16.37 -13.44 7.96
CA LEU A 5 -16.14 -14.85 7.64
C LEU A 5 -14.87 -15.34 8.34
N TRP A 6 -13.76 -14.63 8.16
CA TRP A 6 -12.46 -15.03 8.68
C TRP A 6 -12.39 -14.99 10.21
N HIS A 7 -13.02 -13.98 10.84
CA HIS A 7 -13.12 -13.92 12.29
C HIS A 7 -13.92 -15.08 12.89
N ARG A 8 -15.03 -15.48 12.25
CA ARG A 8 -15.80 -16.64 12.69
C ARG A 8 -15.03 -17.94 12.51
N LEU A 9 -14.40 -18.12 11.35
CA LEU A 9 -13.56 -19.30 11.07
C LEU A 9 -12.46 -19.46 12.12
N ALA A 10 -11.78 -18.37 12.51
CA ALA A 10 -10.74 -18.40 13.53
C ALA A 10 -11.24 -18.98 14.87
N GLY A 11 -12.42 -18.54 15.32
CA GLY A 11 -13.05 -19.07 16.53
C GLY A 11 -13.58 -20.50 16.39
N ASP A 12 -14.07 -20.88 15.21
CA ASP A 12 -14.52 -22.25 14.94
C ASP A 12 -13.35 -23.24 14.93
N VAL A 13 -12.26 -22.88 14.25
CA VAL A 13 -11.02 -23.66 14.20
C VAL A 13 -10.39 -23.76 15.58
N GLU A 14 -10.32 -22.69 16.36
CA GLU A 14 -9.72 -22.72 17.70
C GLU A 14 -10.39 -23.72 18.65
N ARG A 15 -11.71 -23.93 18.52
CA ARG A 15 -12.45 -24.91 19.33
C ARG A 15 -12.05 -26.35 19.06
N VAL A 16 -11.57 -26.67 17.85
CA VAL A 16 -11.19 -28.03 17.45
C VAL A 16 -9.67 -28.22 17.35
N ASP A 17 -8.94 -27.14 17.10
CA ASP A 17 -7.49 -27.08 16.99
C ASP A 17 -6.99 -25.70 17.43
N SER A 18 -6.62 -25.59 18.71
CA SER A 18 -6.21 -24.30 19.27
C SER A 18 -4.93 -23.73 18.66
N VAL A 19 -4.05 -24.56 18.10
CA VAL A 19 -2.81 -24.10 17.47
C VAL A 19 -3.12 -23.47 16.11
N ALA A 20 -3.90 -24.19 15.29
CA ALA A 20 -4.36 -23.67 14.00
C ALA A 20 -5.25 -22.43 14.16
N GLY A 21 -6.12 -22.41 15.17
CA GLY A 21 -7.00 -21.27 15.48
C GLY A 21 -6.21 -20.01 15.86
N ARG A 22 -5.18 -20.14 16.72
CA ARG A 22 -4.29 -19.02 17.04
C ARG A 22 -3.52 -18.51 15.83
N ALA A 23 -3.02 -19.41 14.98
CA ALA A 23 -2.38 -19.03 13.72
C ALA A 23 -3.34 -18.25 12.82
N LEU A 24 -4.57 -18.73 12.67
CA LEU A 24 -5.60 -18.05 11.88
C LEU A 24 -5.94 -16.67 12.45
N HIS A 25 -6.12 -16.54 13.77
CA HIS A 25 -6.31 -15.24 14.42
C HIS A 25 -5.17 -14.25 14.16
N ALA A 26 -3.92 -14.71 14.16
CA ALA A 26 -2.77 -13.86 13.88
C ALA A 26 -2.81 -13.30 12.45
N VAL A 27 -3.10 -14.14 11.46
CA VAL A 27 -3.14 -13.72 10.04
C VAL A 27 -4.35 -12.81 9.78
N VAL A 28 -5.49 -13.07 10.42
CA VAL A 28 -6.67 -12.19 10.30
C VAL A 28 -6.39 -10.81 10.90
N ARG A 29 -5.71 -10.76 12.05
CA ARG A 29 -5.30 -9.49 12.67
C ARG A 29 -4.32 -8.71 11.78
N ASP A 30 -3.34 -9.40 11.22
CA ASP A 30 -2.37 -8.80 10.29
C ASP A 30 -3.07 -8.22 9.05
N ARG A 31 -4.00 -8.98 8.45
CA ARG A 31 -4.83 -8.50 7.34
C ARG A 31 -5.65 -7.25 7.69
N ALA A 32 -6.15 -7.17 8.92
CA ALA A 32 -6.99 -6.08 9.40
C ALA A 32 -6.20 -4.83 9.84
N ALA A 33 -4.87 -4.90 9.91
CA ALA A 33 -4.05 -3.74 10.20
C ALA A 33 -4.25 -2.64 9.14
N PRO A 34 -4.11 -1.35 9.49
CA PRO A 34 -4.19 -0.26 8.53
C PRO A 34 -3.25 -0.44 7.33
N LEU A 35 -3.63 0.08 6.17
CA LEU A 35 -2.74 0.19 5.01
C LEU A 35 -1.72 1.32 5.26
N ARG A 36 -0.46 1.11 4.94
CA ARG A 36 0.61 2.09 5.12
C ARG A 36 0.88 2.84 3.82
N ILE A 37 0.75 4.17 3.84
CA ILE A 37 1.24 5.06 2.80
C ILE A 37 2.54 5.70 3.26
N GLN A 38 3.62 5.46 2.51
CA GLN A 38 4.88 6.15 2.68
C GLN A 38 4.94 7.36 1.77
N VAL A 39 5.04 8.55 2.35
CA VAL A 39 5.28 9.76 1.59
C VAL A 39 6.77 10.06 1.62
N ALA A 40 7.42 9.79 0.50
CA ALA A 40 8.85 9.90 0.32
C ALA A 40 9.25 11.15 -0.46
N GLY A 41 10.43 11.68 -0.20
CA GLY A 41 11.03 12.73 -1.01
C GLY A 41 12.25 13.34 -0.33
N ARG A 42 13.04 14.10 -1.10
CA ARG A 42 14.20 14.80 -0.55
C ARG A 42 13.80 15.92 0.40
N VAL A 43 14.63 16.18 1.41
CA VAL A 43 14.37 17.28 2.35
C VAL A 43 14.39 18.62 1.60
N GLY A 44 13.43 19.49 1.92
CA GLY A 44 13.32 20.82 1.30
C GLY A 44 12.63 20.86 -0.07
N THR A 45 12.12 19.74 -0.59
CA THR A 45 11.46 19.69 -1.91
C THR A 45 9.94 19.81 -1.88
N GLY A 46 9.35 20.09 -0.71
CA GLY A 46 7.89 20.18 -0.56
C GLY A 46 7.19 18.85 -0.29
N PHE A 47 7.91 17.75 -0.07
CA PHE A 47 7.30 16.44 0.24
C PHE A 47 6.42 16.45 1.50
N ARG A 48 6.67 17.35 2.46
CA ARG A 48 5.80 17.54 3.63
C ARG A 48 4.42 18.08 3.25
N SER A 49 4.36 19.01 2.29
CA SER A 49 3.10 19.52 1.75
C SER A 49 2.35 18.43 0.98
N VAL A 50 3.07 17.60 0.21
CA VAL A 50 2.50 16.41 -0.43
C VAL A 50 1.91 15.47 0.62
N ARG A 51 2.62 15.21 1.72
CA ARG A 51 2.13 14.37 2.82
C ARG A 51 0.84 14.91 3.41
N ASP A 52 0.77 16.20 3.67
CA ASP A 52 -0.42 16.81 4.26
C ASP A 52 -1.63 16.70 3.30
N ALA A 53 -1.40 16.87 1.99
CA ALA A 53 -2.41 16.63 0.96
C ALA A 53 -2.85 15.16 0.89
N VAL A 54 -1.90 14.21 0.89
CA VAL A 54 -2.19 12.77 0.92
C VAL A 54 -3.00 12.39 2.16
N ARG A 55 -2.65 12.94 3.32
CA ARG A 55 -3.36 12.69 4.58
C ARG A 55 -4.80 13.22 4.54
N ALA A 56 -5.00 14.39 3.93
CA ALA A 56 -6.34 14.93 3.72
C ALA A 56 -7.17 14.05 2.76
N SER A 57 -6.56 13.53 1.69
CA SER A 57 -7.22 12.64 0.73
C SER A 57 -7.50 11.23 1.25
N ALA A 58 -6.65 10.69 2.13
CA ALA A 58 -6.80 9.33 2.66
C ALA A 58 -7.94 9.18 3.69
N GLY A 59 -8.50 10.30 4.17
CA GLY A 59 -9.59 10.30 5.15
C GLY A 59 -9.12 10.05 6.60
N ALA A 60 -10.01 10.28 7.56
CA ALA A 60 -9.72 10.20 9.00
C ALA A 60 -10.08 8.84 9.63
N ASP A 61 -10.61 7.90 8.86
CA ASP A 61 -11.26 6.68 9.37
C ASP A 61 -10.30 5.62 9.93
N GLY A 62 -9.02 5.95 10.11
CA GLY A 62 -8.01 5.07 10.73
C GLY A 62 -7.65 3.82 9.93
N THR A 63 -8.21 3.66 8.73
CA THR A 63 -7.95 2.53 7.81
C THR A 63 -6.60 2.65 7.09
N VAL A 64 -6.00 3.83 7.13
CA VAL A 64 -4.74 4.16 6.47
C VAL A 64 -3.83 4.93 7.43
N GLU A 65 -2.59 4.48 7.53
CA GLU A 65 -1.51 5.17 8.22
C GLU A 65 -0.61 5.87 7.20
N VAL A 66 -0.34 7.16 7.42
CA VAL A 66 0.52 7.95 6.54
C VAL A 66 1.81 8.29 7.28
N GLU A 67 2.95 7.85 6.73
CA GLU A 67 4.28 8.10 7.29
C GLU A 67 5.15 8.91 6.32
N SER A 68 6.21 9.53 6.86
CA SER A 68 7.11 10.39 6.10
C SER A 68 8.48 9.76 6.00
N VAL A 69 9.03 9.72 4.79
CA VAL A 69 10.35 9.13 4.52
C VAL A 69 11.22 10.17 3.83
N ALA A 70 12.27 10.62 4.49
CA ALA A 70 13.23 11.53 3.89
C ALA A 70 14.23 10.75 3.04
N VAL A 71 14.53 11.25 1.84
CA VAL A 71 15.51 10.69 0.91
C VAL A 71 16.71 11.63 0.83
N ASP A 72 17.89 11.08 0.52
CA ASP A 72 19.12 11.87 0.31
C ASP A 72 19.51 12.66 1.57
N VAL A 73 19.46 11.98 2.73
CA VAL A 73 19.83 12.57 4.02
C VAL A 73 21.29 12.22 4.31
N PRO A 74 22.18 13.21 4.53
CA PRO A 74 23.57 12.96 4.88
C PRO A 74 23.73 12.07 6.12
N ASP A 75 24.76 11.24 6.13
CA ASP A 75 25.14 10.35 7.25
C ASP A 75 24.01 9.41 7.73
N THR A 76 23.02 9.16 6.88
CA THR A 76 21.88 8.29 7.17
C THR A 76 21.84 7.17 6.16
N ALA A 77 21.43 5.97 6.60
CA ALA A 77 21.21 4.86 5.69
C ALA A 77 20.09 5.19 4.68
N ASP A 78 20.19 4.61 3.48
CA ASP A 78 19.13 4.74 2.48
C ASP A 78 17.79 4.23 3.03
N PRO A 79 16.69 4.95 2.77
CA PRO A 79 15.39 4.56 3.28
C PRO A 79 14.90 3.26 2.63
N VAL A 80 14.18 2.46 3.42
CA VAL A 80 13.48 1.27 2.92
C VAL A 80 12.05 1.66 2.55
N PHE A 81 11.62 1.29 1.34
CA PHE A 81 10.27 1.53 0.85
C PHE A 81 9.40 0.28 1.01
N ASP A 82 8.89 0.04 2.22
CA ASP A 82 8.07 -1.13 2.58
C ASP A 82 6.56 -0.82 2.72
N GLY A 83 6.14 0.41 2.46
CA GLY A 83 4.74 0.80 2.47
C GLY A 83 3.90 0.01 1.46
N ASP A 84 2.62 -0.15 1.75
CA ASP A 84 1.64 -0.71 0.80
C ASP A 84 1.53 0.18 -0.44
N VAL A 85 1.59 1.49 -0.23
CA VAL A 85 1.65 2.52 -1.27
C VAL A 85 2.79 3.49 -0.94
N VAL A 86 3.54 3.90 -1.95
CA VAL A 86 4.60 4.90 -1.83
C VAL A 86 4.23 6.10 -2.66
N VAL A 87 4.01 7.26 -2.03
CA VAL A 87 3.84 8.53 -2.72
C VAL A 87 5.19 9.23 -2.75
N TYR A 88 5.80 9.34 -3.91
CA TYR A 88 7.12 9.95 -4.05
C TYR A 88 7.02 11.38 -4.58
N ALA A 89 7.50 12.35 -3.80
CA ALA A 89 7.49 13.76 -4.14
C ALA A 89 8.75 14.19 -4.88
N VAL A 90 8.59 14.74 -6.08
CA VAL A 90 9.64 15.32 -6.91
C VAL A 90 9.39 16.83 -7.01
N PRO A 91 10.36 17.71 -6.71
CA PRO A 91 10.15 19.16 -6.85
C PRO A 91 10.13 19.58 -8.32
N VAL A 92 9.41 20.65 -8.62
CA VAL A 92 9.62 21.39 -9.88
C VAL A 92 11.04 21.96 -9.92
N ARG A 93 11.63 21.91 -11.12
CA ARG A 93 12.92 22.51 -11.43
C ARG A 93 12.80 23.42 -12.64
N LEU A 94 13.77 24.33 -12.79
CA LEU A 94 13.84 25.25 -13.94
C LEU A 94 13.87 24.51 -15.28
N ASP A 95 14.52 23.35 -15.30
CA ASP A 95 14.39 22.36 -16.37
C ASP A 95 13.47 21.22 -15.88
N PRO A 96 12.22 21.14 -16.36
CA PRO A 96 11.27 20.10 -15.99
C PRO A 96 11.73 18.68 -16.36
N ALA A 97 12.64 18.52 -17.33
CA ALA A 97 13.24 17.22 -17.66
C ALA A 97 14.39 16.84 -16.72
N SER A 98 14.81 17.74 -15.83
CA SER A 98 15.93 17.51 -14.91
C SER A 98 15.45 16.93 -13.58
N VAL A 99 15.42 15.59 -13.46
CA VAL A 99 15.17 14.91 -12.18
C VAL A 99 16.48 14.62 -11.45
N HIS A 100 16.54 14.91 -10.14
CA HIS A 100 17.74 14.69 -9.34
C HIS A 100 18.15 13.21 -9.35
N PRO A 101 19.46 12.88 -9.40
CA PRO A 101 19.92 11.49 -9.38
C PRO A 101 19.41 10.67 -8.20
N ALA A 102 19.35 11.25 -7.00
CA ALA A 102 18.82 10.56 -5.82
C ALA A 102 17.32 10.25 -5.94
N ASP A 103 16.53 11.12 -6.60
CA ASP A 103 15.12 10.84 -6.87
C ASP A 103 14.95 9.68 -7.85
N ARG A 104 15.76 9.64 -8.92
CA ARG A 104 15.77 8.52 -9.87
C ARG A 104 16.20 7.21 -9.22
N SER A 105 17.25 7.25 -8.39
CA SER A 105 17.74 6.09 -7.65
C SER A 105 16.66 5.57 -6.69
N ALA A 106 16.05 6.43 -5.89
CA ALA A 106 14.99 6.00 -4.97
C ALA A 106 13.81 5.37 -5.73
N LEU A 107 13.33 6.02 -6.79
CA LEU A 107 12.24 5.52 -7.62
C LEU A 107 12.54 4.17 -8.28
N SER A 108 13.79 3.89 -8.67
CA SER A 108 14.15 2.60 -9.24
C SER A 108 14.09 1.43 -8.25
N HIS A 109 14.11 1.70 -6.95
CA HIS A 109 14.01 0.69 -5.90
C HIS A 109 12.56 0.46 -5.42
N ILE A 110 11.60 1.28 -5.88
CA ILE A 110 10.19 1.15 -5.50
C ILE A 110 9.47 0.31 -6.56
N ASP A 111 8.67 -0.66 -6.12
CA ASP A 111 7.77 -1.39 -7.03
C ASP A 111 6.81 -0.40 -7.71
N ALA A 112 6.85 -0.36 -9.05
CA ALA A 112 6.01 0.50 -9.86
C ALA A 112 4.50 0.33 -9.57
N ARG A 113 4.08 -0.85 -9.10
CA ARG A 113 2.69 -1.16 -8.71
C ARG A 113 2.28 -0.46 -7.42
N ARG A 114 3.23 0.02 -6.62
CA ARG A 114 3.01 0.70 -5.34
C ARG A 114 3.29 2.21 -5.39
N VAL A 115 4.05 2.67 -6.39
CA VAL A 115 4.46 4.07 -6.48
C VAL A 115 3.42 5.00 -7.13
N VAL A 116 3.20 6.17 -6.53
CA VAL A 116 2.51 7.33 -7.10
C VAL A 116 3.48 8.51 -7.05
N VAL A 117 3.81 9.08 -8.21
CA VAL A 117 4.75 10.23 -8.27
C VAL A 117 3.97 11.52 -8.18
N VAL A 118 4.39 12.45 -7.33
CA VAL A 118 3.76 13.76 -7.15
C VAL A 118 4.78 14.87 -7.37
N VAL A 119 4.42 15.81 -8.24
CA VAL A 119 5.21 17.01 -8.52
C VAL A 119 4.88 18.08 -7.48
N ALA A 120 5.81 18.31 -6.56
CA ALA A 120 5.67 19.29 -5.50
C ALA A 120 5.97 20.72 -6.00
N GLY A 121 5.04 21.64 -5.74
CA GLY A 121 5.18 23.06 -6.09
C GLY A 121 4.95 23.40 -7.57
N GLY A 122 4.47 22.45 -8.37
CA GLY A 122 4.19 22.63 -9.80
C GLY A 122 2.73 22.76 -10.16
N THR A 123 2.49 23.27 -11.37
CA THR A 123 1.21 23.15 -12.08
C THR A 123 1.19 21.86 -12.91
N VAL A 124 0.02 21.49 -13.43
CA VAL A 124 -0.17 20.32 -14.29
C VAL A 124 0.78 20.33 -15.50
N GLU A 125 1.14 21.51 -16.03
CA GLU A 125 2.07 21.67 -17.15
C GLU A 125 3.49 21.14 -16.86
N HIS A 126 3.88 21.06 -15.60
CA HIS A 126 5.19 20.53 -15.19
C HIS A 126 5.19 19.00 -15.04
N VAL A 127 4.02 18.37 -15.08
CA VAL A 127 3.86 16.94 -14.82
C VAL A 127 4.33 16.10 -16.00
N ASP A 128 3.90 16.43 -17.22
CA ASP A 128 4.19 15.62 -18.41
C ASP A 128 5.70 15.46 -18.68
N PRO A 129 6.55 16.51 -18.59
CA PRO A 129 7.99 16.35 -18.78
C PRO A 129 8.65 15.46 -17.72
N ILE A 130 8.23 15.60 -16.45
CA ILE A 130 8.74 14.78 -15.34
C ILE A 130 8.30 13.33 -15.52
N ALA A 131 7.04 13.10 -15.88
CA ALA A 131 6.48 11.78 -16.16
C ALA A 131 7.22 11.09 -17.31
N ALA A 132 7.44 11.81 -18.41
CA ALA A 132 8.20 11.31 -19.56
C ALA A 132 9.65 10.96 -19.18
N THR A 133 10.30 11.80 -18.37
CA THR A 133 11.68 11.56 -17.90
C THR A 133 11.79 10.33 -17.00
N LEU A 134 10.79 10.12 -16.14
CA LEU A 134 10.76 8.99 -15.21
C LEU A 134 10.23 7.70 -15.83
N GLY A 135 9.50 7.78 -16.95
CA GLY A 135 8.73 6.66 -17.48
C GLY A 135 7.60 6.21 -16.55
N LEU A 136 7.13 7.12 -15.68
CA LEU A 136 6.10 6.88 -14.67
C LEU A 136 5.00 7.93 -14.78
N GLY A 137 3.76 7.54 -14.53
CA GLY A 137 2.69 8.53 -14.33
C GLY A 137 2.98 9.41 -13.12
N ALA A 138 2.78 10.72 -13.27
CA ALA A 138 2.96 11.70 -12.20
C ALA A 138 1.72 12.60 -12.08
N PHE A 139 1.59 13.28 -10.95
CA PHE A 139 0.44 14.15 -10.64
C PHE A 139 0.90 15.45 -10.00
N ALA A 140 0.18 16.54 -10.19
CA ALA A 140 0.44 17.77 -9.44
C ALA A 140 -0.23 17.71 -8.06
N VAL A 141 0.29 18.49 -7.10
CA VAL A 141 -0.43 18.72 -5.84
C VAL A 141 -1.72 19.48 -6.14
N GLY A 142 -2.86 18.93 -5.70
CA GLY A 142 -4.18 19.51 -5.96
C GLY A 142 -4.84 19.01 -7.25
N ASP A 143 -4.18 18.14 -8.01
CA ASP A 143 -4.80 17.41 -9.11
C ASP A 143 -5.89 16.47 -8.55
N PRO A 144 -7.16 16.58 -8.97
CA PRO A 144 -8.20 15.66 -8.51
C PRO A 144 -7.89 14.18 -8.83
N ALA A 145 -7.18 13.91 -9.94
CA ALA A 145 -6.79 12.55 -10.33
C ALA A 145 -5.78 11.91 -9.37
N LEU A 146 -5.06 12.70 -8.56
CA LEU A 146 -4.15 12.18 -7.54
C LEU A 146 -4.90 11.34 -6.49
N THR A 147 -6.08 11.81 -6.06
CA THR A 147 -6.89 11.08 -5.07
C THR A 147 -7.33 9.73 -5.62
N ASP A 148 -7.79 9.70 -6.88
CA ASP A 148 -8.19 8.47 -7.56
C ASP A 148 -7.01 7.51 -7.75
N ALA A 149 -5.82 8.03 -8.09
CA ALA A 149 -4.61 7.23 -8.21
C ALA A 149 -4.21 6.58 -6.88
N ILE A 150 -4.24 7.34 -5.77
CA ILE A 150 -3.96 6.82 -4.43
C ILE A 150 -5.01 5.76 -4.05
N ALA A 151 -6.30 6.04 -4.26
CA ALA A 151 -7.38 5.11 -3.97
C ALA A 151 -7.24 3.80 -4.77
N ALA A 152 -6.87 3.89 -6.05
CA ALA A 152 -6.63 2.72 -6.90
C ALA A 152 -5.46 1.87 -6.38
N ARG A 153 -4.38 2.49 -5.89
CA ARG A 153 -3.25 1.78 -5.28
C ARG A 153 -3.60 1.15 -3.94
N LEU A 154 -4.36 1.84 -3.09
CA LEU A 154 -4.86 1.28 -1.83
C LEU A 154 -5.79 0.09 -2.08
N ALA A 155 -6.67 0.17 -3.07
CA ALA A 155 -7.54 -0.93 -3.47
C ALA A 155 -6.73 -2.14 -3.97
N ALA A 156 -5.67 -1.89 -4.75
CA ALA A 156 -4.76 -2.95 -5.20
C ALA A 156 -4.00 -3.60 -4.03
N ALA A 157 -3.49 -2.80 -3.09
CA ALA A 157 -2.83 -3.31 -1.90
C ALA A 157 -3.78 -4.14 -1.02
N SER A 158 -5.01 -3.68 -0.82
CA SER A 158 -6.04 -4.43 -0.09
C SER A 158 -6.30 -5.80 -0.73
N ARG A 159 -6.42 -5.86 -2.07
CA ARG A 159 -6.56 -7.13 -2.81
C ARG A 159 -5.37 -8.05 -2.64
N LEU A 160 -4.15 -7.52 -2.69
CA LEU A 160 -2.93 -8.31 -2.45
C LEU A 160 -2.88 -8.88 -1.03
N ARG A 161 -3.34 -8.11 -0.03
CA ARG A 161 -3.47 -8.60 1.34
C ARG A 161 -4.53 -9.68 1.47
N ASP A 162 -5.67 -9.56 0.77
CA ASP A 162 -6.69 -10.63 0.71
C ASP A 162 -6.13 -11.91 0.09
N GLU A 163 -5.41 -11.81 -1.02
CA GLU A 163 -4.75 -12.95 -1.66
C GLU A 163 -3.69 -13.59 -0.76
N HIS A 164 -2.92 -12.77 -0.04
CA HIS A 164 -1.94 -13.24 0.93
C HIS A 164 -2.61 -13.99 2.09
N LEU A 165 -3.68 -13.43 2.67
CA LEU A 165 -4.48 -14.08 3.71
C LEU A 165 -4.92 -15.47 3.24
N VAL A 166 -5.57 -15.57 2.09
CA VAL A 166 -6.05 -16.86 1.55
C VAL A 166 -4.91 -17.86 1.39
N ARG A 167 -3.75 -17.42 0.87
CA ARG A 167 -2.58 -18.29 0.70
C ARG A 167 -2.03 -18.79 2.03
N VAL A 168 -1.91 -17.92 3.03
CA VAL A 168 -1.38 -18.29 4.35
C VAL A 168 -2.35 -19.22 5.07
N VAL A 169 -3.65 -18.94 5.02
CA VAL A 169 -4.69 -19.78 5.63
C VAL A 169 -4.67 -21.19 5.05
N ALA A 170 -4.57 -21.33 3.73
CA ALA A 170 -4.44 -22.63 3.08
C ALA A 170 -3.17 -23.41 3.49
N GLY A 171 -2.14 -22.72 3.97
CA GLY A 171 -0.89 -23.32 4.46
C GLY A 171 -0.87 -23.64 5.95
N ILE A 172 -1.93 -23.34 6.72
CA ILE A 172 -1.95 -23.60 8.16
C ILE A 172 -1.98 -25.11 8.40
N ALA A 173 -0.98 -25.60 9.13
CA ALA A 173 -0.98 -26.96 9.63
C ALA A 173 -2.13 -27.13 10.64
N ALA A 174 -3.01 -28.09 10.36
CA ALA A 174 -4.25 -28.29 11.10
C ALA A 174 -4.60 -29.78 11.20
N THR A 175 -5.29 -30.16 12.28
CA THR A 175 -5.95 -31.47 12.38
C THR A 175 -6.98 -31.67 11.26
N PRO A 176 -7.40 -32.92 10.94
CA PRO A 176 -8.38 -33.16 9.89
C PRO A 176 -9.68 -32.36 10.05
N ALA A 177 -10.26 -32.33 11.26
CA ALA A 177 -11.48 -31.58 11.52
C ALA A 177 -11.33 -30.06 11.31
N ALA A 178 -10.17 -29.50 11.69
CA ALA A 178 -9.87 -28.10 11.44
C ALA A 178 -9.61 -27.80 9.96
N ARG A 179 -8.98 -28.74 9.23
CA ARG A 179 -8.74 -28.63 7.80
C ARG A 179 -10.06 -28.57 7.01
N ASP A 180 -11.03 -29.41 7.35
CA ASP A 180 -12.35 -29.40 6.69
C ASP A 180 -13.04 -28.03 6.81
N LEU A 181 -12.94 -27.38 7.98
CA LEU A 181 -13.46 -26.02 8.20
C LEU A 181 -12.72 -24.98 7.35
N ILE A 182 -11.39 -25.08 7.29
CA ILE A 182 -10.54 -24.17 6.51
C ILE A 182 -10.86 -24.30 5.01
N GLU A 183 -10.94 -25.53 4.50
CA GLU A 183 -11.25 -25.80 3.09
C GLU A 183 -12.63 -25.26 2.71
N ALA A 184 -13.66 -25.52 3.52
CA ALA A 184 -15.00 -24.99 3.29
C ALA A 184 -15.03 -23.45 3.23
N ALA A 185 -14.26 -22.78 4.08
CA ALA A 185 -14.17 -21.32 4.08
C ALA A 185 -13.40 -20.77 2.87
N LEU A 186 -12.34 -21.46 2.44
CA LEU A 186 -11.59 -21.10 1.22
C LEU A 186 -12.46 -21.22 -0.03
N ASP A 187 -13.29 -22.27 -0.11
CA ASP A 187 -14.25 -22.46 -1.20
C ASP A 187 -15.30 -21.33 -1.22
N ALA A 188 -15.86 -20.98 -0.06
CA ALA A 188 -16.79 -19.87 0.06
C ALA A 188 -16.16 -18.52 -0.35
N ALA A 189 -14.91 -18.26 0.03
CA ALA A 189 -14.17 -17.07 -0.36
C ALA A 189 -13.88 -17.03 -1.88
N ASN A 190 -13.60 -18.18 -2.50
CA ASN A 190 -13.38 -18.29 -3.94
C ASN A 190 -14.67 -18.09 -4.75
N LEU A 191 -15.80 -18.63 -4.28
CA LEU A 191 -17.10 -18.40 -4.89
C LEU A 191 -17.49 -16.92 -4.84
N SER A 192 -17.27 -16.25 -3.71
CA SER A 192 -17.57 -14.82 -3.56
C SER A 192 -16.77 -13.94 -4.53
N ARG A 193 -15.52 -14.33 -4.83
CA ARG A 193 -14.64 -13.63 -5.79
C ARG A 193 -15.04 -13.78 -7.25
N ARG A 194 -15.79 -14.82 -7.62
CA ARG A 194 -16.24 -15.05 -9.01
C ARG A 194 -17.50 -14.27 -9.37
N VAL A 195 -18.23 -13.79 -8.36
CA VAL A 195 -19.54 -13.14 -8.51
C VAL A 195 -19.43 -11.61 -8.33
N SER A 196 -18.27 -11.11 -7.88
CA SER A 196 -17.96 -9.67 -7.73
C SER A 196 -17.10 -9.18 -8.88
#